data_AF-A0A852ZUX9-F1
#
_entry.id   AF-A0A852ZUX9-F1
#
_cell.length_a   1.000
_cell.length_b   1.000
_cell.length_c   1.000
_cell.angle_alpha   90.00
_cell.angle_beta   90.00
_cell.angle_gamma   90.00
#
_symmetry.space_group_name_H-M   'P 1'
#
loop_
_entity.id
_entity.type
_entity.pdbx_description
1 polymer ?
#
loop_
_entity_poly.entity_id
_entity_poly.type
_entity_poly.pdbx_seq_one_letter_code
_entity_poly.pdbx_strand_id
1 'polypeptide(L)'
;MTATVQLASLQIGKELADGGQGRVFELLDRSHQVLKMYHDPAHPSFDAGGLDRLVAERDTISHAGRVVDEFAAWPAVVVLEGSHVVGFLMRRVPKQFSLKIGQGERLADLSYLATAPKPIWGPVSLPSHSEKLGILRDLAGVVDTLHRRGIVLGDISFANVLWTVTPRPGVMLLDCDGMRLEGRTSVLPQADTLDWDDPYVVRGAEPTRDQDRYKLALAVLRVLCASLNRRLDGRPLDPALLGANPSGVQDLLSKAAGAAGTRPAASEWMTALSDRVMQPVLAPASRRRIDMPKPKPDLLASGGPRQFRPVQPPPS
;
A
#
# COMPACT_ATOMS: atom_id res chain seq x y z
N MET A 1 -12.60 -13.93 17.94
CA MET A 1 -12.10 -15.28 17.61
C MET A 1 -11.70 -15.26 16.15
N THR A 2 -10.52 -15.75 15.82
CA THR A 2 -10.08 -15.88 14.42
C THR A 2 -10.98 -16.88 13.69
N ALA A 3 -11.37 -16.60 12.46
CA ALA A 3 -12.10 -17.56 11.65
C ALA A 3 -11.20 -18.76 11.30
N THR A 4 -11.63 -19.97 11.62
CA THR A 4 -10.88 -21.21 11.38
C THR A 4 -11.74 -22.26 10.64
N VAL A 5 -11.11 -23.13 9.86
CA VAL A 5 -11.77 -24.27 9.20
C VAL A 5 -10.85 -25.51 9.17
N GLN A 6 -11.42 -26.71 9.25
CA GLN A 6 -10.65 -27.96 9.14
C GLN A 6 -10.39 -28.30 7.67
N LEU A 7 -9.16 -28.69 7.33
CA LEU A 7 -8.75 -29.08 5.98
C LEU A 7 -9.65 -30.19 5.42
N ALA A 8 -9.96 -31.19 6.25
CA ALA A 8 -10.83 -32.31 5.89
C ALA A 8 -12.29 -31.92 5.53
N SER A 9 -12.70 -30.69 5.84
CA SER A 9 -14.03 -30.17 5.48
C SER A 9 -14.06 -29.43 4.13
N LEU A 10 -12.90 -29.19 3.50
CA LEU A 10 -12.78 -28.48 2.25
C LEU A 10 -12.81 -29.43 1.05
N GLN A 11 -13.51 -29.05 -0.02
CA GLN A 11 -13.44 -29.77 -1.30
C GLN A 11 -12.34 -29.18 -2.17
N ILE A 12 -11.13 -29.71 -2.04
CA ILE A 12 -9.94 -29.21 -2.74
C ILE A 12 -9.95 -29.70 -4.19
N GLY A 13 -9.83 -28.77 -5.13
CA GLY A 13 -9.76 -29.05 -6.56
C GLY A 13 -8.32 -29.01 -7.08
N LYS A 14 -8.17 -28.55 -8.33
CA LYS A 14 -6.89 -28.42 -9.01
C LYS A 14 -5.96 -27.41 -8.30
N GLU A 15 -4.67 -27.72 -8.34
CA GLU A 15 -3.60 -26.76 -8.06
C GLU A 15 -3.58 -25.63 -9.12
N LEU A 16 -3.56 -24.39 -8.64
CA LEU A 16 -3.53 -23.18 -9.44
C LEU A 16 -2.11 -22.62 -9.59
N ALA A 17 -1.31 -22.74 -8.54
CA ALA A 17 0.06 -22.25 -8.50
C ALA A 17 0.88 -22.98 -7.41
N ASP A 18 2.18 -23.08 -7.64
CA ASP A 18 3.18 -23.50 -6.66
C ASP A 18 4.21 -22.37 -6.53
N GLY A 19 4.24 -21.74 -5.36
CA GLY A 19 5.12 -20.61 -5.05
C GLY A 19 6.18 -20.99 -4.02
N GLY A 20 7.03 -20.02 -3.64
CA GLY A 20 8.17 -20.28 -2.76
C GLY A 20 7.82 -20.80 -1.36
N GLN A 21 6.67 -20.39 -0.81
CA GLN A 21 6.26 -20.73 0.56
C GLN A 21 5.05 -21.68 0.63
N GLY A 22 4.41 -21.98 -0.50
CA GLY A 22 3.23 -22.83 -0.51
C GLY A 22 2.56 -22.97 -1.86
N ARG A 23 1.58 -23.86 -1.89
CA ARG A 23 0.74 -24.18 -3.05
C ARG A 23 -0.64 -23.59 -2.91
N VAL A 24 -1.22 -23.13 -4.02
CA VAL A 24 -2.55 -22.54 -4.07
C VAL A 24 -3.49 -23.48 -4.83
N PHE A 25 -4.61 -23.83 -4.21
CA PHE A 25 -5.62 -24.73 -4.75
C PHE A 25 -6.97 -24.04 -4.91
N GLU A 26 -7.72 -24.45 -5.92
CA GLU A 26 -9.14 -24.08 -6.00
C GLU A 26 -9.98 -24.86 -4.98
N LEU A 27 -11.12 -24.29 -4.61
CA LEU A 27 -12.13 -24.95 -3.79
C LEU A 27 -13.39 -25.17 -4.63
N LEU A 28 -13.83 -26.44 -4.72
CA LEU A 28 -14.95 -26.85 -5.55
C LEU A 28 -16.30 -26.35 -5.01
N ASP A 29 -16.43 -26.24 -3.68
CA ASP A 29 -17.61 -25.73 -2.99
C ASP A 29 -17.60 -24.20 -2.81
N ARG A 30 -16.48 -23.53 -3.08
CA ARG A 30 -16.27 -22.09 -2.81
C ARG A 30 -15.44 -21.42 -3.91
N SER A 31 -16.02 -21.26 -5.09
CA SER A 31 -15.33 -20.71 -6.27
C SER A 31 -14.75 -19.29 -6.12
N HIS A 32 -15.21 -18.51 -5.13
CA HIS A 32 -14.72 -17.16 -4.81
C HIS A 32 -13.52 -17.15 -3.86
N GLN A 33 -13.14 -18.31 -3.31
CA GLN A 33 -11.98 -18.48 -2.43
C GLN A 33 -10.98 -19.46 -3.05
N VAL A 34 -9.73 -19.34 -2.61
CA VAL A 34 -8.67 -20.31 -2.86
C VAL A 34 -8.02 -20.67 -1.54
N LEU A 35 -7.46 -21.88 -1.48
CA LEU A 35 -6.69 -22.38 -0.36
C LEU A 35 -5.21 -22.18 -0.66
N LYS A 36 -4.45 -21.47 0.18
CA LYS A 36 -2.98 -21.52 0.19
C LYS A 36 -2.54 -22.48 1.29
N MET A 37 -1.82 -23.53 0.94
CA MET A 37 -1.19 -24.48 1.88
C MET A 37 0.31 -24.25 1.93
N TYR A 38 0.87 -24.21 3.12
CA TYR A 38 2.32 -24.06 3.31
C TYR A 38 3.07 -25.34 2.92
N HIS A 39 4.29 -25.20 2.40
CA HIS A 39 5.15 -26.35 2.08
C HIS A 39 5.64 -27.09 3.33
N ASP A 40 6.06 -26.34 4.34
CA ASP A 40 6.56 -26.86 5.62
C ASP A 40 5.98 -26.07 6.81
N PRO A 41 4.70 -26.29 7.17
CA PRO A 41 4.07 -25.65 8.33
C PRO A 41 4.65 -26.15 9.67
N ALA A 42 5.50 -27.18 9.67
CA ALA A 42 6.19 -27.67 10.86
C ALA A 42 7.54 -26.98 11.09
N HIS A 43 7.98 -26.12 10.17
CA HIS A 43 9.25 -25.42 10.26
C HIS A 43 9.34 -24.56 11.54
N PRO A 44 10.46 -24.56 12.29
CA PRO A 44 10.58 -23.82 13.54
C PRO A 44 10.34 -22.30 13.44
N SER A 45 10.56 -21.73 12.26
CA SER A 45 10.30 -20.30 11.99
C SER A 45 8.84 -19.99 11.63
N PHE A 46 7.95 -20.97 11.61
CA PHE A 46 6.54 -20.78 11.31
C PHE A 46 5.80 -20.17 12.52
N ASP A 47 5.40 -18.90 12.44
CA ASP A 47 4.57 -18.23 13.46
C ASP A 47 3.10 -18.30 13.07
N ALA A 48 2.41 -19.36 13.53
CA ALA A 48 0.97 -19.52 13.38
C ALA A 48 0.18 -18.31 13.92
N GLY A 49 0.67 -17.68 15.00
CA GLY A 49 0.07 -16.48 15.58
C GLY A 49 0.18 -15.25 14.69
N GLY A 50 1.16 -15.21 13.77
CA GLY A 50 1.26 -14.17 12.74
C GLY A 50 0.03 -14.18 11.83
N LEU A 51 -0.41 -15.36 11.42
CA LEU A 51 -1.54 -15.54 10.52
C LEU A 51 -2.86 -15.16 11.20
N ASP A 52 -3.02 -15.55 12.47
CA ASP A 52 -4.18 -15.15 13.28
C ASP A 52 -4.33 -13.63 13.37
N ARG A 53 -3.21 -12.91 13.57
CA ARG A 53 -3.20 -11.43 13.63
C ARG A 53 -3.61 -10.82 12.30
N LEU A 54 -3.13 -11.34 11.18
CA LEU A 54 -3.51 -10.85 9.85
C LEU A 54 -5.01 -11.06 9.59
N VAL A 55 -5.55 -12.24 9.90
CA VAL A 55 -6.98 -12.52 9.77
C VAL A 55 -7.80 -11.57 10.66
N ALA A 56 -7.34 -11.28 11.88
CA ALA A 56 -8.02 -10.36 12.79
C ALA A 56 -8.05 -8.90 12.28
N GLU A 57 -7.07 -8.47 11.49
CA GLU A 57 -7.03 -7.12 10.89
C GLU A 57 -7.91 -6.99 9.63
N ARG A 58 -8.39 -8.11 9.07
CA ARG A 58 -9.08 -8.10 7.76
C ARG A 58 -10.21 -7.09 7.67
N ASP A 59 -11.04 -7.00 8.70
CA ASP A 59 -12.22 -6.12 8.71
C ASP A 59 -11.91 -4.69 9.19
N THR A 60 -10.67 -4.40 9.57
CA THR A 60 -10.23 -3.08 10.04
C THR A 60 -9.60 -2.24 8.91
N ILE A 61 -9.23 -2.88 7.80
CA ILE A 61 -8.47 -2.27 6.70
C ILE A 61 -9.40 -1.97 5.53
N SER A 62 -9.44 -0.70 5.13
CA SER A 62 -10.14 -0.24 3.94
C SER A 62 -9.34 0.85 3.24
N HIS A 63 -9.38 0.89 1.90
CA HIS A 63 -8.71 1.91 1.09
C HIS A 63 -9.61 2.37 -0.04
N ALA A 64 -9.82 3.69 -0.13
CA ALA A 64 -10.65 4.31 -1.16
C ALA A 64 -12.05 3.65 -1.33
N GLY A 65 -12.70 3.34 -0.19
CA GLY A 65 -14.02 2.71 -0.14
C GLY A 65 -14.05 1.20 -0.42
N ARG A 66 -12.90 0.57 -0.68
CA ARG A 66 -12.75 -0.87 -0.85
C ARG A 66 -12.35 -1.54 0.45
N VAL A 67 -12.91 -2.72 0.74
CA VAL A 67 -12.41 -3.59 1.83
C VAL A 67 -11.12 -4.28 1.40
N VAL A 68 -10.33 -4.79 2.36
CA VAL A 68 -9.00 -5.37 2.09
C VAL A 68 -9.00 -6.45 1.00
N ASP A 69 -10.00 -7.33 0.99
CA ASP A 69 -10.12 -8.42 0.01
C ASP A 69 -10.27 -7.93 -1.45
N GLU A 70 -10.64 -6.66 -1.66
CA GLU A 70 -10.76 -6.09 -3.01
C GLU A 70 -9.43 -5.56 -3.57
N PHE A 71 -8.41 -5.40 -2.73
CA PHE A 71 -7.08 -4.91 -3.14
C PHE A 71 -5.92 -5.75 -2.58
N ALA A 72 -6.21 -6.88 -1.93
CA ALA A 72 -5.22 -7.82 -1.44
C ALA A 72 -5.79 -9.24 -1.41
N ALA A 73 -4.97 -10.23 -1.74
CA ALA A 73 -5.23 -11.64 -1.48
C ALA A 73 -5.02 -11.92 0.03
N TRP A 74 -5.82 -11.23 0.85
CA TRP A 74 -5.66 -11.18 2.30
C TRP A 74 -6.07 -12.51 2.96
N PRO A 75 -5.35 -12.98 3.99
CA PRO A 75 -5.79 -14.13 4.78
C PRO A 75 -7.15 -13.88 5.44
N ALA A 76 -8.13 -14.74 5.15
CA ALA A 76 -9.50 -14.59 5.64
C ALA A 76 -9.90 -15.67 6.66
N VAL A 77 -9.42 -16.90 6.49
CA VAL A 77 -9.74 -18.03 7.37
C VAL A 77 -8.50 -18.89 7.54
N VAL A 78 -8.13 -19.20 8.78
CA VAL A 78 -7.03 -20.12 9.06
C VAL A 78 -7.48 -21.56 8.80
N VAL A 79 -6.65 -22.34 8.12
CA VAL A 79 -6.94 -23.74 7.81
C VAL A 79 -6.12 -24.64 8.72
N LEU A 80 -6.82 -25.55 9.38
CA LEU A 80 -6.26 -26.45 10.38
C LEU A 80 -6.27 -27.90 9.89
N GLU A 81 -5.23 -28.65 10.20
CA GLU A 81 -5.23 -30.11 10.19
C GLU A 81 -5.15 -30.60 11.64
N GLY A 82 -6.30 -30.99 12.20
CA GLY A 82 -6.43 -31.21 13.63
C GLY A 82 -6.24 -29.89 14.38
N SER A 83 -5.14 -29.78 15.15
CA SER A 83 -4.75 -28.56 15.87
C SER A 83 -3.65 -27.75 15.19
N HIS A 84 -3.10 -28.22 14.07
CA HIS A 84 -1.98 -27.56 13.40
C HIS A 84 -2.47 -26.64 12.30
N VAL A 85 -1.92 -25.42 12.24
CA VAL A 85 -2.15 -24.51 11.11
C VAL A 85 -1.37 -25.03 9.91
N VAL A 86 -2.07 -25.26 8.79
CA VAL A 86 -1.48 -25.78 7.54
C VAL A 86 -1.60 -24.81 6.37
N GLY A 87 -2.39 -23.74 6.53
CA GLY A 87 -2.64 -22.78 5.47
C GLY A 87 -3.73 -21.79 5.82
N PHE A 88 -4.25 -21.12 4.79
CA PHE A 88 -5.38 -20.20 4.92
C PHE A 88 -6.21 -20.13 3.65
N LEU A 89 -7.45 -19.67 3.82
CA LEU A 89 -8.33 -19.27 2.72
C LEU A 89 -8.16 -17.78 2.47
N MET A 90 -8.15 -17.41 1.19
CA MET A 90 -8.15 -16.02 0.73
C MET A 90 -9.05 -15.85 -0.48
N ARG A 91 -9.40 -14.61 -0.81
CA ARG A 91 -10.20 -14.31 -2.00
C ARG A 91 -9.46 -14.79 -3.26
N ARG A 92 -10.17 -15.47 -4.15
CA ARG A 92 -9.67 -15.76 -5.50
C ARG A 92 -9.46 -14.45 -6.27
N VAL A 93 -8.30 -14.31 -6.91
CA VAL A 93 -7.99 -13.15 -7.76
C VAL A 93 -9.09 -12.98 -8.82
N PRO A 94 -9.78 -11.82 -8.86
CA PRO A 94 -10.81 -11.56 -9.87
C PRO A 94 -10.22 -11.47 -11.28
N LYS A 95 -10.97 -11.90 -12.30
CA LYS A 95 -10.52 -11.92 -13.71
C LYS A 95 -10.04 -10.58 -14.27
N GLN A 96 -10.46 -9.46 -13.67
CA GLN A 96 -10.02 -8.12 -14.09
C GLN A 96 -8.52 -7.87 -13.83
N PHE A 97 -7.87 -8.70 -13.02
CA PHE A 97 -6.42 -8.70 -12.78
C PHE A 97 -5.70 -9.74 -13.64
N SER A 98 -6.28 -10.11 -14.78
CA SER A 98 -5.69 -11.03 -15.75
C SER A 98 -5.60 -10.40 -17.14
N LEU A 99 -4.59 -10.81 -17.90
CA LEU A 99 -4.38 -10.49 -19.30
C LEU A 99 -4.51 -11.73 -20.17
N LYS A 100 -4.99 -11.53 -21.39
CA LYS A 100 -4.84 -12.52 -22.45
C LYS A 100 -3.45 -12.36 -23.07
N ILE A 101 -2.61 -13.37 -22.90
CA ILE A 101 -1.24 -13.42 -23.41
C ILE A 101 -1.15 -14.64 -24.34
N GLY A 102 -0.99 -14.38 -25.63
CA GLY A 102 -1.11 -15.42 -26.66
C GLY A 102 -2.48 -16.12 -26.60
N GLN A 103 -2.48 -17.44 -26.43
CA GLN A 103 -3.71 -18.23 -26.28
C GLN A 103 -4.14 -18.44 -24.81
N GLY A 104 -3.34 -17.98 -23.84
CA GLY A 104 -3.59 -18.22 -22.43
C GLY A 104 -4.04 -16.97 -21.67
N GLU A 105 -4.58 -17.19 -20.48
CA GLU A 105 -4.78 -16.15 -19.47
C GLU A 105 -3.60 -16.16 -18.50
N ARG A 106 -3.12 -14.98 -18.12
CA ARG A 106 -2.03 -14.77 -17.14
C ARG A 106 -2.43 -13.67 -16.18
N LEU A 107 -1.91 -13.72 -14.96
CA LEU A 107 -2.09 -12.61 -14.02
C LEU A 107 -1.40 -11.35 -14.56
N ALA A 108 -2.06 -10.20 -14.40
CA ALA A 108 -1.61 -8.89 -14.83
C ALA A 108 -0.64 -8.31 -13.80
N ASP A 109 0.55 -8.90 -13.65
CA ASP A 109 1.55 -8.41 -12.71
C ASP A 109 2.26 -7.13 -13.23
N LEU A 110 2.91 -6.38 -12.33
CA LEU A 110 3.55 -5.10 -12.69
C LEU A 110 4.70 -5.23 -13.72
N SER A 111 5.28 -6.41 -13.94
CA SER A 111 6.36 -6.60 -14.93
C SER A 111 5.88 -6.28 -16.36
N TYR A 112 4.59 -6.51 -16.63
CA TYR A 112 3.95 -6.15 -17.90
C TYR A 112 3.91 -4.64 -18.14
N LEU A 113 3.88 -3.82 -17.08
CA LEU A 113 3.93 -2.35 -17.19
C LEU A 113 5.36 -1.82 -17.29
N ALA A 114 6.31 -2.54 -16.71
CA ALA A 114 7.75 -2.26 -16.69
C ALA A 114 8.51 -2.88 -17.88
N THR A 115 7.81 -3.30 -18.93
CA THR A 115 8.39 -3.88 -20.14
C THR A 115 7.67 -3.36 -21.37
N ALA A 116 8.40 -3.03 -22.44
CA ALA A 116 7.78 -2.74 -23.73
C ALA A 116 7.03 -3.99 -24.25
N PRO A 117 5.89 -3.83 -24.95
CA PRO A 117 5.15 -4.96 -25.52
C PRO A 117 6.06 -5.87 -26.35
N LYS A 118 6.05 -7.17 -26.05
CA LYS A 118 6.82 -8.17 -26.80
C LYS A 118 5.92 -8.87 -27.82
N PRO A 119 6.42 -9.23 -29.02
CA PRO A 119 5.62 -9.93 -30.02
C PRO A 119 4.96 -11.22 -29.51
N ILE A 120 5.64 -11.95 -28.60
CA ILE A 120 5.14 -13.19 -27.99
C ILE A 120 3.86 -13.01 -27.16
N TRP A 121 3.54 -11.79 -26.74
CA TRP A 121 2.31 -11.52 -25.99
C TRP A 121 1.07 -11.55 -26.87
N GLY A 122 1.22 -11.44 -28.19
CA GLY A 122 0.11 -11.26 -29.11
C GLY A 122 -0.57 -9.90 -28.91
N PRO A 123 -1.82 -9.74 -29.36
CA PRO A 123 -2.57 -8.50 -29.17
C PRO A 123 -2.94 -8.34 -27.69
N VAL A 124 -2.14 -7.55 -26.97
CA VAL A 124 -2.41 -7.18 -25.58
C VAL A 124 -2.64 -5.67 -25.48
N SER A 125 -3.76 -5.29 -24.88
CA SER A 125 -4.05 -3.90 -24.53
C SER A 125 -3.38 -3.60 -23.20
N LEU A 126 -2.32 -2.79 -23.22
CA LEU A 126 -1.70 -2.28 -22.01
C LEU A 126 -2.31 -0.92 -21.62
N PRO A 127 -2.24 -0.54 -20.33
CA PRO A 127 -2.72 0.76 -19.87
C PRO A 127 -2.01 1.92 -20.58
N SER A 128 -2.77 2.97 -20.86
CA SER A 128 -2.23 4.27 -21.24
C SER A 128 -1.31 4.83 -20.15
N HIS A 129 -0.51 5.84 -20.49
CA HIS A 129 0.38 6.48 -19.53
C HIS A 129 -0.37 7.04 -18.30
N SER A 130 -1.53 7.68 -18.50
CA SER A 130 -2.38 8.19 -17.42
C SER A 130 -2.90 7.07 -16.51
N GLU A 131 -3.31 5.94 -17.10
CA GLU A 131 -3.75 4.78 -16.31
C GLU A 131 -2.61 4.15 -15.53
N LYS A 132 -1.37 4.09 -16.07
CA LYS A 132 -0.18 3.65 -15.32
C LYS A 132 0.07 4.54 -14.10
N LEU A 133 -0.03 5.85 -14.25
CA LEU A 133 0.07 6.79 -13.12
C LEU A 133 -1.04 6.53 -12.08
N GLY A 134 -2.27 6.27 -12.55
CA GLY A 134 -3.38 5.87 -11.69
C GLY A 134 -3.13 4.58 -10.90
N ILE A 135 -2.56 3.55 -11.55
CA ILE A 135 -2.18 2.28 -10.92
C ILE A 135 -1.10 2.50 -9.85
N LEU A 136 -0.03 3.24 -10.17
CA LEU A 136 1.05 3.54 -9.23
C LEU A 136 0.56 4.38 -8.04
N ARG A 137 -0.34 5.33 -8.28
CA ARG A 137 -0.99 6.11 -7.23
C ARG A 137 -1.84 5.22 -6.31
N ASP A 138 -2.58 4.25 -6.88
CA ASP A 138 -3.37 3.32 -6.07
C ASP A 138 -2.46 2.42 -5.21
N LEU A 139 -1.36 1.92 -5.78
CA LEU A 139 -0.34 1.17 -5.03
C LEU A 139 0.21 1.97 -3.86
N ALA A 140 0.61 3.22 -4.11
CA ALA A 140 1.07 4.12 -3.05
C ALA A 140 0.01 4.29 -1.95
N GLY A 141 -1.27 4.44 -2.31
CA GLY A 141 -2.37 4.53 -1.35
C GLY A 141 -2.62 3.26 -0.54
N VAL A 142 -2.46 2.08 -1.16
CA VAL A 142 -2.53 0.79 -0.44
C VAL A 142 -1.39 0.67 0.56
N VAL A 143 -0.16 0.94 0.14
CA VAL A 143 1.04 0.87 1.01
C VAL A 143 0.90 1.85 2.18
N ASP A 144 0.48 3.09 1.91
CA ASP A 144 0.25 4.11 2.93
C ASP A 144 -0.85 3.71 3.93
N THR A 145 -1.92 3.07 3.47
CA THR A 145 -2.98 2.54 4.32
C THR A 145 -2.48 1.45 5.26
N LEU A 146 -1.68 0.51 4.75
CA LEU A 146 -1.09 -0.57 5.56
C LEU A 146 -0.05 -0.02 6.54
N HIS A 147 0.83 0.88 6.10
CA HIS A 147 1.84 1.53 6.95
C HIS A 147 1.20 2.30 8.13
N ARG A 148 0.08 3.00 7.91
CA ARG A 148 -0.68 3.67 8.98
C ARG A 148 -1.24 2.70 10.03
N ARG A 149 -1.52 1.46 9.63
CA ARG A 149 -1.95 0.37 10.53
C ARG A 149 -0.78 -0.32 11.22
N GLY A 150 0.46 0.12 10.98
CA GLY A 150 1.64 -0.55 11.50
C GLY A 150 1.98 -1.84 10.79
N ILE A 151 1.48 -2.04 9.57
CA ILE A 151 1.74 -3.24 8.79
C ILE A 151 2.88 -2.95 7.81
N VAL A 152 3.93 -3.76 7.86
CA VAL A 152 5.04 -3.79 6.90
C VAL A 152 4.77 -4.90 5.89
N LEU A 153 4.86 -4.58 4.61
CA LEU A 153 4.54 -5.51 3.52
C LEU A 153 5.68 -6.51 3.28
N GLY A 154 6.90 -5.99 3.31
CA GLY A 154 8.13 -6.75 3.26
C GLY A 154 8.58 -7.17 1.86
N ASP A 155 7.67 -7.59 0.96
CA ASP A 155 8.02 -8.00 -0.40
C ASP A 155 7.18 -7.33 -1.49
N ILE A 156 7.33 -6.01 -1.62
CA ILE A 156 6.84 -5.28 -2.80
C ILE A 156 7.75 -5.62 -3.98
N SER A 157 7.19 -6.34 -4.96
CA SER A 157 7.88 -6.73 -6.18
C SER A 157 6.93 -6.78 -7.37
N PHE A 158 7.42 -7.08 -8.57
CA PHE A 158 6.54 -7.24 -9.73
C PHE A 158 5.53 -8.36 -9.52
N ALA A 159 5.99 -9.53 -9.06
CA ALA A 159 5.18 -10.73 -8.95
C ALA A 159 4.08 -10.60 -7.88
N ASN A 160 4.30 -9.77 -6.86
CA ASN A 160 3.36 -9.62 -5.74
C ASN A 160 2.37 -8.46 -5.89
N VAL A 161 2.39 -7.75 -7.02
CA VAL A 161 1.46 -6.66 -7.30
C VAL A 161 0.81 -6.86 -8.65
N LEU A 162 -0.49 -7.12 -8.62
CA LEU A 162 -1.33 -7.15 -9.80
C LEU A 162 -1.94 -5.78 -10.07
N TRP A 163 -2.26 -5.49 -11.32
CA TRP A 163 -2.92 -4.26 -11.72
C TRP A 163 -4.19 -4.53 -12.52
N THR A 164 -5.08 -3.55 -12.52
CA THR A 164 -6.25 -3.49 -13.40
C THR A 164 -6.53 -2.04 -13.79
N VAL A 165 -7.24 -1.86 -14.90
CA VAL A 165 -7.84 -0.57 -15.30
C VAL A 165 -9.37 -0.61 -15.25
N THR A 166 -9.95 -1.74 -14.87
CA THR A 166 -11.41 -1.97 -14.86
C THR A 166 -11.89 -2.26 -13.43
N PRO A 167 -12.94 -1.56 -12.93
CA PRO A 167 -13.65 -0.44 -13.56
C PRO A 167 -12.83 0.87 -13.56
N ARG A 168 -11.68 0.88 -12.86
CA ARG A 168 -10.75 2.01 -12.78
C ARG A 168 -9.33 1.48 -12.50
N PRO A 169 -8.27 2.28 -12.76
CA PRO A 169 -6.92 1.98 -12.31
C PRO A 169 -6.86 1.56 -10.84
N GLY A 170 -6.24 0.42 -10.57
CA GLY A 170 -6.06 -0.09 -9.23
C GLY A 170 -5.14 -1.30 -9.14
N VAL A 171 -4.74 -1.65 -7.92
CA VAL A 171 -3.90 -2.81 -7.64
C VAL A 171 -4.58 -3.87 -6.78
N MET A 172 -4.05 -5.08 -6.85
CA MET A 172 -4.28 -6.15 -5.89
C MET A 172 -2.94 -6.74 -5.44
N LEU A 173 -2.67 -6.74 -4.14
CA LEU A 173 -1.48 -7.34 -3.55
C LEU A 173 -1.65 -8.87 -3.46
N LEU A 174 -0.57 -9.60 -3.70
CA LEU A 174 -0.46 -11.04 -3.45
C LEU A 174 0.46 -11.29 -2.25
N ASP A 175 0.56 -12.55 -1.85
CA ASP A 175 1.49 -13.03 -0.82
C ASP A 175 1.45 -12.24 0.51
N CYS A 176 0.22 -11.93 0.96
CA CYS A 176 -0.01 -11.06 2.09
C CYS A 176 0.26 -11.71 3.45
N ASP A 177 0.50 -13.01 3.50
CA ASP A 177 0.79 -13.77 4.72
C ASP A 177 2.22 -13.60 5.23
N GLY A 178 3.14 -13.08 4.40
CA GLY A 178 4.46 -12.67 4.88
C GLY A 178 4.51 -11.25 5.44
N MET A 179 3.40 -10.49 5.35
CA MET A 179 3.31 -9.16 5.97
C MET A 179 3.33 -9.27 7.50
N ARG A 180 3.83 -8.23 8.17
CA ARG A 180 3.96 -8.22 9.63
C ARG A 180 3.44 -6.95 10.25
N LEU A 181 2.89 -7.07 11.46
CA LEU A 181 2.69 -5.92 12.33
C LEU A 181 4.04 -5.50 12.91
N GLU A 182 4.32 -4.20 12.99
CA GLU A 182 5.57 -3.69 13.54
C GLU A 182 5.81 -4.20 14.97
N GLY A 183 7.06 -4.57 15.25
CA GLY A 183 7.45 -5.18 16.51
C GLY A 183 6.97 -6.62 16.69
N ARG A 184 6.46 -7.26 15.62
CA ARG A 184 6.09 -8.68 15.57
C ARG A 184 6.84 -9.41 14.45
N THR A 185 6.91 -10.73 14.61
CA THR A 185 7.39 -11.68 13.60
C THR A 185 6.33 -11.90 12.51
N SER A 186 6.78 -12.13 11.28
CA SER A 186 5.94 -12.59 10.17
C SER A 186 5.63 -14.08 10.31
N VAL A 187 4.67 -14.60 9.52
CA VAL A 187 4.31 -16.04 9.53
C VAL A 187 5.51 -16.91 9.13
N LEU A 188 6.26 -16.48 8.13
CA LEU A 188 7.54 -17.06 7.72
C LEU A 188 8.53 -15.93 7.41
N PRO A 189 9.85 -16.16 7.56
CA PRO A 189 10.85 -15.23 7.05
C PRO A 189 10.65 -15.01 5.54
N GLN A 190 10.54 -13.74 5.12
CA GLN A 190 10.50 -13.40 3.71
C GLN A 190 11.94 -13.27 3.17
N ALA A 191 12.19 -13.90 2.03
CA ALA A 191 13.36 -13.59 1.22
C ALA A 191 13.01 -12.42 0.30
N ASP A 192 13.94 -11.48 0.11
CA ASP A 192 13.76 -10.45 -0.91
C ASP A 192 13.62 -11.08 -2.29
N THR A 193 12.65 -10.61 -3.07
CA THR A 193 12.63 -10.90 -4.51
C THR A 193 13.98 -10.47 -5.14
N LEU A 194 14.58 -11.35 -5.94
CA LEU A 194 15.84 -11.05 -6.64
C LEU A 194 15.70 -9.74 -7.43
N ASP A 195 16.72 -8.89 -7.37
CA ASP A 195 16.75 -7.56 -7.98
C ASP A 195 15.77 -6.53 -7.40
N TRP A 196 15.20 -6.79 -6.23
CA TRP A 196 14.41 -5.84 -5.44
C TRP A 196 15.04 -5.49 -4.09
N ASP A 197 16.27 -5.94 -3.87
CA ASP A 197 17.03 -5.70 -2.66
C ASP A 197 17.36 -4.22 -2.47
N ASP A 198 17.23 -3.79 -1.22
CA ASP A 198 17.68 -2.48 -0.74
C ASP A 198 19.19 -2.54 -0.49
N PRO A 199 20.02 -1.76 -1.21
CA PRO A 199 21.48 -1.83 -1.08
C PRO A 199 21.98 -1.38 0.30
N TYR A 200 21.16 -0.71 1.11
CA TYR A 200 21.52 -0.27 2.45
C TYR A 200 21.13 -1.25 3.55
N VAL A 201 20.48 -2.37 3.21
CA VAL A 201 20.03 -3.35 4.20
C VAL A 201 20.77 -4.67 4.03
N VAL A 202 21.19 -5.24 5.15
CA VAL A 202 21.80 -6.57 5.20
C VAL A 202 20.75 -7.59 4.76
N ARG A 203 21.12 -8.45 3.80
CA ARG A 203 20.24 -9.53 3.32
C ARG A 203 19.78 -10.40 4.48
N GLY A 204 18.47 -10.70 4.50
CA GLY A 204 17.85 -11.50 5.55
C GLY A 204 17.50 -10.72 6.82
N ALA A 205 17.76 -9.41 6.88
CA ALA A 205 17.21 -8.58 7.93
C ALA A 205 15.67 -8.54 7.86
N GLU A 206 15.03 -8.36 9.01
CA GLU A 206 13.58 -8.24 9.05
C GLU A 206 13.09 -7.04 8.22
N PRO A 207 12.06 -7.19 7.38
CA PRO A 207 11.59 -6.10 6.55
C PRO A 207 11.08 -4.91 7.37
N THR A 208 11.35 -3.69 6.93
CA THR A 208 10.96 -2.43 7.60
C THR A 208 10.08 -1.56 6.71
N ARG A 209 9.34 -0.61 7.30
CA ARG A 209 8.61 0.41 6.51
C ARG A 209 9.53 1.18 5.58
N ASP A 210 10.78 1.41 5.98
CA ASP A 210 11.73 2.14 5.15
C ASP A 210 12.16 1.34 3.91
N GLN A 211 12.31 0.01 4.03
CA GLN A 211 12.52 -0.88 2.88
C GLN A 211 11.28 -0.93 1.98
N ASP A 212 10.06 -0.97 2.53
CA ASP A 212 8.85 -0.87 1.72
C ASP A 212 8.82 0.44 0.92
N ARG A 213 9.24 1.56 1.52
CA ARG A 213 9.33 2.86 0.82
C ARG A 213 10.33 2.81 -0.33
N TYR A 214 11.48 2.17 -0.13
CA TYR A 214 12.45 1.94 -1.20
C TYR A 214 11.85 1.08 -2.33
N LYS A 215 11.23 -0.05 -1.99
CA LYS A 215 10.63 -0.96 -2.99
C LYS A 215 9.45 -0.31 -3.72
N LEU A 216 8.63 0.50 -3.05
CA LEU A 216 7.60 1.31 -3.68
C LEU A 216 8.19 2.29 -4.70
N ALA A 217 9.22 3.04 -4.33
CA ALA A 217 9.90 3.95 -5.24
C ALA A 217 10.54 3.21 -6.43
N LEU A 218 11.09 2.02 -6.20
CA LEU A 218 11.65 1.17 -7.25
C LEU A 218 10.55 0.68 -8.21
N ALA A 219 9.38 0.31 -7.71
CA ALA A 219 8.23 -0.05 -8.54
C ALA A 219 7.78 1.14 -9.41
N VAL A 220 7.66 2.34 -8.82
CA VAL A 220 7.34 3.58 -9.55
C VAL A 220 8.36 3.82 -10.66
N LEU A 221 9.65 3.83 -10.33
CA LEU A 221 10.73 4.04 -11.29
C LEU A 221 10.63 3.08 -12.48
N ARG A 222 10.58 1.78 -12.19
CA ARG A 222 10.61 0.72 -13.21
C ARG A 222 9.41 0.74 -14.14
N VAL A 223 8.23 1.03 -13.61
CA VAL A 223 6.99 1.16 -14.40
C VAL A 223 7.06 2.41 -15.29
N LEU A 224 7.50 3.56 -14.76
CA LEU A 224 7.56 4.80 -15.53
C LEU A 224 8.59 4.74 -16.67
N CYS A 225 9.74 4.11 -16.44
CA CYS A 225 10.78 3.97 -17.47
C CYS A 225 10.67 2.70 -18.32
N ALA A 226 9.62 1.90 -18.13
CA ALA A 226 9.42 0.60 -18.80
C ALA A 226 10.69 -0.29 -18.78
N SER A 227 11.32 -0.41 -17.60
CA SER A 227 12.55 -1.19 -17.42
C SER A 227 12.45 -2.13 -16.22
N LEU A 228 12.71 -3.41 -16.45
CA LEU A 228 12.71 -4.45 -15.42
C LEU A 228 13.89 -4.34 -14.44
N ASN A 229 15.01 -3.75 -14.87
CA ASN A 229 16.29 -3.78 -14.16
C ASN A 229 16.79 -2.40 -13.72
N ARG A 230 16.01 -1.33 -13.93
CA ARG A 230 16.38 0.01 -13.46
C ARG A 230 16.57 -0.02 -11.94
N ARG A 231 17.58 0.70 -11.45
CA ARG A 231 17.89 0.91 -10.03
C ARG A 231 17.69 2.37 -9.67
N LEU A 232 17.43 2.63 -8.39
CA LEU A 232 17.40 3.98 -7.81
C LEU A 232 18.83 4.53 -7.73
N ASP A 233 19.33 5.02 -8.86
CA ASP A 233 20.70 5.52 -9.04
C ASP A 233 20.79 7.05 -9.14
N GLY A 234 19.69 7.74 -8.84
CA GLY A 234 19.60 9.20 -8.86
C GLY A 234 19.57 9.83 -10.26
N ARG A 235 19.63 9.04 -11.34
CA ARG A 235 19.58 9.58 -12.70
C ARG A 235 18.18 10.14 -13.01
N PRO A 236 18.08 11.33 -13.62
CA PRO A 236 16.80 11.93 -13.94
C PRO A 236 16.05 11.12 -15.00
N LEU A 237 14.73 11.18 -14.93
CA LEU A 237 13.83 10.66 -15.95
C LEU A 237 13.39 11.78 -16.89
N ASP A 238 12.93 11.39 -18.09
CA ASP A 238 12.25 12.32 -19.00
C ASP A 238 10.99 12.87 -18.31
N PRO A 239 10.83 14.20 -18.17
CA PRO A 239 9.65 14.82 -17.57
C PRO A 239 8.32 14.36 -18.18
N ALA A 240 8.30 13.97 -19.46
CA ALA A 240 7.09 13.46 -20.12
C ALA A 240 6.57 12.15 -19.52
N LEU A 241 7.44 11.38 -18.81
CA LEU A 241 7.08 10.14 -18.14
C LEU A 241 6.55 10.36 -16.71
N LEU A 242 6.60 11.58 -16.19
CA LEU A 242 6.37 11.86 -14.76
C LEU A 242 4.97 12.42 -14.47
N GLY A 243 4.13 12.55 -15.50
CA GLY A 243 2.76 13.04 -15.36
C GLY A 243 2.67 14.54 -15.11
N ALA A 244 1.65 14.96 -14.35
CA ALA A 244 1.31 16.38 -14.15
C ALA A 244 2.24 17.12 -13.16
N ASN A 245 3.04 16.40 -12.37
CA ASN A 245 4.00 16.99 -11.43
C ASN A 245 5.41 16.37 -11.60
N PRO A 246 6.11 16.66 -12.71
CA PRO A 246 7.41 16.04 -12.98
C PRO A 246 8.47 16.31 -11.93
N SER A 247 8.57 17.55 -11.43
CA SER A 247 9.54 17.91 -10.40
C SER A 247 9.26 17.17 -9.09
N GLY A 248 8.00 17.10 -8.66
CA GLY A 248 7.63 16.37 -7.45
C GLY A 248 8.00 14.89 -7.52
N VAL A 249 7.68 14.21 -8.63
CA VAL A 249 8.02 12.80 -8.81
C VAL A 249 9.54 12.59 -8.86
N GLN A 250 10.26 13.47 -9.58
CA GLN A 250 11.72 13.42 -9.67
C GLN A 250 12.39 13.61 -8.29
N ASP A 251 11.92 14.56 -7.49
CA ASP A 251 12.44 14.82 -6.15
C ASP A 251 12.22 13.62 -5.22
N LEU A 252 11.04 12.97 -5.29
CA LEU A 252 10.76 11.78 -4.49
C LEU A 252 11.65 10.59 -4.91
N LEU A 253 11.90 10.41 -6.21
CA LEU A 253 12.82 9.38 -6.71
C LEU A 253 14.25 9.62 -6.19
N SER A 254 14.71 10.87 -6.24
CA SER A 254 16.03 11.26 -5.72
C SER A 254 16.14 11.04 -4.20
N LYS A 255 15.11 11.39 -3.42
CA LYS A 255 15.07 11.11 -1.98
C LYS A 255 15.05 9.62 -1.66
N ALA A 256 14.29 8.82 -2.42
CA ALA A 256 14.19 7.38 -2.20
C ALA A 256 15.51 6.63 -2.45
N ALA A 257 16.37 7.16 -3.33
CA ALA A 257 17.73 6.64 -3.56
C ALA A 257 18.71 6.93 -2.40
N GLY A 258 18.33 7.81 -1.48
CA GLY A 258 19.12 8.18 -0.30
C GLY A 258 19.22 7.07 0.76
N ALA A 259 19.92 7.40 1.85
CA ALA A 259 20.11 6.51 2.97
C ALA A 259 18.78 6.12 3.65
N ALA A 260 18.79 4.98 4.33
CA ALA A 260 17.65 4.51 5.12
C ALA A 260 17.17 5.59 6.11
N GLY A 261 15.86 5.78 6.21
CA GLY A 261 15.22 6.79 7.06
C GLY A 261 14.97 8.14 6.39
N THR A 262 15.56 8.40 5.22
CA THR A 262 15.34 9.65 4.45
C THR A 262 14.25 9.53 3.38
N ARG A 263 13.70 8.32 3.21
CA ARG A 263 12.86 7.96 2.08
C ARG A 263 11.44 8.48 2.23
N PRO A 264 10.81 8.91 1.13
CA PRO A 264 9.48 9.50 1.17
C PRO A 264 8.42 8.50 1.65
N ALA A 265 7.45 9.00 2.38
CA ALA A 265 6.27 8.23 2.74
C ALA A 265 5.44 7.88 1.50
N ALA A 266 4.69 6.79 1.57
CA ALA A 266 3.82 6.36 0.48
C ALA A 266 2.74 7.42 0.14
N SER A 267 2.27 8.19 1.13
CA SER A 267 1.34 9.31 0.91
C SER A 267 1.92 10.44 0.03
N GLU A 268 3.22 10.69 0.06
CA GLU A 268 3.87 11.70 -0.78
C GLU A 268 3.78 11.32 -2.27
N TRP A 269 3.94 10.02 -2.58
CA TRP A 269 3.77 9.50 -3.94
C TRP A 269 2.33 9.67 -4.44
N MET A 270 1.33 9.51 -3.58
CA MET A 270 -0.07 9.71 -3.99
C MET A 270 -0.31 11.14 -4.50
N THR A 271 0.27 12.13 -3.80
CA THR A 271 0.18 13.54 -4.19
C THR A 271 0.98 13.81 -5.47
N ALA A 272 2.22 13.33 -5.55
CA ALA A 272 3.09 13.58 -6.70
C ALA A 272 2.59 12.92 -7.99
N LEU A 273 2.01 11.71 -7.91
CA LEU A 273 1.44 10.99 -9.06
C LEU A 273 0.02 11.44 -9.41
N SER A 274 -0.53 12.44 -8.71
CA SER A 274 -1.84 12.96 -9.07
C SER A 274 -1.78 13.75 -10.39
N ASP A 275 -2.79 13.51 -11.19
CA ASP A 275 -3.29 14.28 -12.32
C ASP A 275 -3.73 15.72 -11.97
N ARG A 276 -3.75 16.12 -10.70
CA ARG A 276 -4.00 17.50 -10.28
C ARG A 276 -2.70 18.29 -10.34
N VAL A 277 -2.65 19.31 -11.18
CA VAL A 277 -1.56 20.31 -11.16
C VAL A 277 -1.54 20.94 -9.77
N MET A 278 -0.49 20.68 -8.99
CA MET A 278 -0.25 21.44 -7.76
C MET A 278 0.12 22.86 -8.16
N GLN A 279 -0.84 23.78 -8.05
CA GLN A 279 -0.53 25.21 -8.07
C GLN A 279 0.29 25.50 -6.81
N PRO A 280 1.49 26.11 -6.91
CA PRO A 280 2.21 26.55 -5.74
C PRO A 280 1.30 27.48 -4.95
N VAL A 281 1.01 27.13 -3.70
CA VAL A 281 0.42 28.08 -2.77
C VAL A 281 1.47 29.17 -2.61
N LEU A 282 1.25 30.31 -3.27
CA LEU A 282 2.02 31.52 -3.01
C LEU A 282 2.01 31.72 -1.50
N ALA A 283 3.20 31.70 -0.88
CA ALA A 283 3.33 31.98 0.54
C ALA A 283 2.51 33.25 0.83
N PRO A 284 1.61 33.25 1.84
CA PRO A 284 0.83 34.43 2.13
C PRO A 284 1.81 35.58 2.30
N ALA A 285 1.73 36.58 1.40
CA ALA A 285 2.53 37.78 1.51
C ALA A 285 2.43 38.25 2.96
N SER A 286 3.57 38.52 3.60
CA SER A 286 3.66 38.90 5.01
C SER A 286 2.50 39.86 5.31
N ARG A 287 1.53 39.44 6.11
CA ARG A 287 0.41 40.31 6.48
C ARG A 287 1.03 41.62 6.94
N ARG A 288 0.72 42.73 6.27
CA ARG A 288 1.09 44.06 6.77
C ARG A 288 0.68 44.09 8.23
N ARG A 289 1.63 44.36 9.14
CA ARG A 289 1.31 44.66 10.53
C ARG A 289 0.24 45.75 10.49
N ILE A 290 -0.97 45.40 10.89
CA ILE A 290 -1.97 46.39 11.22
C ILE A 290 -1.49 46.92 12.57
N ASP A 291 -1.10 48.18 12.63
CA ASP A 291 -0.73 48.82 13.88
C ASP A 291 -1.91 48.70 14.84
N MET A 292 -1.64 48.15 16.02
CA MET A 292 -2.64 48.09 17.10
C MET A 292 -3.12 49.51 17.40
N PRO A 293 -4.44 49.74 17.55
CA PRO A 293 -4.92 51.03 18.01
C PRO A 293 -4.29 51.37 19.37
N LYS A 294 -3.79 52.60 19.50
CA LYS A 294 -3.13 53.10 20.72
C LYS A 294 -4.01 52.81 21.95
N PRO A 295 -3.43 52.37 23.08
CA PRO A 295 -4.20 52.15 24.30
C PRO A 295 -4.92 53.44 24.69
N LYS A 296 -6.20 53.31 25.05
CA LYS A 296 -7.01 54.44 25.54
C LYS A 296 -6.37 55.01 26.81
N PRO A 297 -6.35 56.33 27.01
CA PRO A 297 -5.83 56.92 28.24
C PRO A 297 -6.64 56.46 29.45
N ASP A 298 -5.93 56.15 30.55
CA ASP A 298 -6.48 55.70 31.83
C ASP A 298 -7.46 56.73 32.41
N LEU A 299 -8.75 56.50 32.18
CA LEU A 299 -9.85 57.26 32.78
C LEU A 299 -10.25 56.65 34.13
N LEU A 300 -9.27 56.38 35.01
CA LEU A 300 -9.52 55.92 36.38
C LEU A 300 -8.52 56.55 37.36
N ALA A 301 -8.50 57.87 37.44
CA ALA A 301 -7.87 58.59 38.55
C ALA A 301 -8.60 59.91 38.82
N SER A 302 -9.81 59.83 39.39
CA SER A 302 -10.40 60.96 40.13
C SER A 302 -11.44 60.42 41.11
N GLY A 303 -11.05 60.44 42.40
CA GLY A 303 -11.79 59.87 43.52
C GLY A 303 -13.03 60.66 43.93
N GLY A 304 -14.16 59.98 43.96
CA GLY A 304 -15.35 60.37 44.72
C GLY A 304 -16.01 59.13 45.32
N PRO A 305 -16.61 59.22 46.53
CA PRO A 305 -17.22 58.06 47.18
C PRO A 305 -18.39 57.53 46.34
N ARG A 306 -18.40 56.22 46.08
CA ARG A 306 -19.47 55.52 45.36
C ARG A 306 -20.76 55.57 46.19
N GLN A 307 -21.77 56.31 45.73
CA GLN A 307 -23.13 56.20 46.25
C GLN A 307 -23.86 55.02 45.59
N PHE A 308 -24.29 54.06 46.41
CA PHE A 308 -25.21 53.00 45.97
C PHE A 308 -26.65 53.54 46.00
N ARG A 309 -27.33 53.47 44.85
CA ARG A 309 -28.79 53.68 44.77
C ARG A 309 -29.48 52.32 44.69
N PRO A 310 -30.36 51.96 45.64
CA PRO A 310 -31.16 50.74 45.55
C PRO A 310 -32.15 50.82 44.38
N VAL A 311 -32.27 49.74 43.63
CA VAL A 311 -33.23 49.59 42.53
C VAL A 311 -34.58 49.14 43.12
N GLN A 312 -35.66 49.86 42.83
CA GLN A 312 -37.01 49.40 43.15
C GLN A 312 -37.56 48.51 42.03
N PRO A 313 -38.24 47.39 42.35
CA PRO A 313 -38.88 46.56 41.34
C PRO A 313 -40.17 47.23 40.80
N PRO A 314 -40.56 46.93 39.56
CA PRO A 314 -41.71 47.54 38.89
C PRO A 314 -43.05 47.08 39.50
N PRO A 315 -44.10 47.92 39.45
CA PRO A 315 -45.41 47.60 40.03
C PRO A 315 -46.17 46.56 39.18
N SER A 316 -47.00 45.78 39.87
CA SER A 316 -47.83 44.67 39.39
C SER A 316 -48.81 45.03 38.29
#